data_AF-A0A9P5VJ65-F1
#
_entry.id   AF-A0A9P5VJ65-F1
#
_cell.length_a   1.000
_cell.length_b   1.000
_cell.length_c   1.000
_cell.angle_alpha   90.00
_cell.angle_beta   90.00
_cell.angle_gamma   90.00
#
_symmetry.space_group_name_H-M   'P 1'
#
loop_
_entity.id
_entity.type
_entity.pdbx_description
1 polymer ?
#
loop_
_entity_poly.entity_id
_entity_poly.type
_entity_poly.pdbx_seq_one_letter_code
_entity_poly.pdbx_strand_id
1 'polypeptide(L)'
;MFRAVRSASAMAKAMPRMNVAAQQQKRFLSIHEYLSMELLQKQGIKTPRGGVAKTGAEAFEVAQKLGTEDMVIKAQVLAGGRGKGTFDSGLKGGVRTIFSPREAQMFAEQMLGHKLVTKQTGAAGKICNSVYICERQYVRREYYFAVLMDR
;
A
#
# COMPACT_ATOMS: atom_id res chain seq x y z
N MET A 1 7.21 -11.87 -82.59
CA MET A 1 5.76 -11.77 -82.28
C MET A 1 5.55 -12.27 -80.86
N PHE A 2 4.98 -11.43 -79.98
CA PHE A 2 4.12 -11.72 -78.81
C PHE A 2 4.49 -12.90 -77.89
N ARG A 3 4.53 -12.82 -76.55
CA ARG A 3 3.77 -12.01 -75.59
C ARG A 3 4.39 -12.23 -74.19
N ALA A 4 4.45 -11.20 -73.37
CA ALA A 4 4.79 -11.29 -71.96
C ALA A 4 3.75 -12.12 -71.17
N VAL A 5 4.19 -12.91 -70.19
CA VAL A 5 3.30 -13.46 -69.13
C VAL A 5 3.87 -13.08 -67.78
N ARG A 6 3.15 -12.17 -67.10
CA ARG A 6 3.36 -11.76 -65.72
C ARG A 6 2.82 -12.83 -64.76
N SER A 7 3.54 -13.01 -63.65
CA SER A 7 3.06 -13.17 -62.27
C SER A 7 1.99 -14.21 -61.95
N ALA A 8 2.34 -15.14 -61.05
CA ALA A 8 1.44 -15.58 -59.99
C ALA A 8 2.24 -15.86 -58.72
N SER A 9 2.53 -14.82 -57.94
CA SER A 9 2.80 -14.99 -56.51
C SER A 9 1.49 -15.49 -55.89
N ALA A 10 1.47 -16.73 -55.43
CA ALA A 10 0.35 -17.26 -54.67
C ALA A 10 0.25 -16.46 -53.36
N MET A 11 -0.71 -15.53 -53.31
CA MET A 11 -1.12 -14.90 -52.07
C MET A 11 -1.69 -15.97 -51.15
N ALA A 12 -0.86 -16.44 -50.21
CA ALA A 12 -1.38 -17.01 -48.98
C ALA A 12 -2.25 -15.92 -48.33
N LYS A 13 -3.58 -16.06 -48.44
CA LYS A 13 -4.53 -15.21 -47.74
C LYS A 13 -4.26 -15.40 -46.25
N ALA A 14 -3.56 -14.45 -45.65
CA ALA A 14 -3.40 -14.38 -44.21
C ALA A 14 -4.80 -14.34 -43.60
N MET A 15 -5.19 -15.40 -42.87
CA MET A 15 -6.41 -15.37 -42.08
C MET A 15 -6.29 -14.19 -41.11
N PRO A 16 -7.35 -13.37 -40.96
CA PRO A 16 -7.29 -12.26 -40.02
C PRO A 16 -7.11 -12.88 -38.63
N ARG A 17 -5.95 -12.62 -38.00
CA ARG A 17 -5.77 -12.90 -36.58
C ARG A 17 -6.88 -12.14 -35.88
N MET A 18 -7.85 -12.86 -35.33
CA MET A 18 -8.83 -12.24 -34.46
C MET A 18 -8.04 -11.62 -33.32
N ASN A 19 -8.01 -10.29 -33.30
CA ASN A 19 -7.45 -9.53 -32.21
C ASN A 19 -8.44 -9.67 -31.06
N VAL A 20 -8.36 -10.79 -30.35
CA VAL A 20 -9.03 -10.94 -29.06
C VAL A 20 -8.33 -9.93 -28.17
N ALA A 21 -8.88 -8.72 -28.08
CA ALA A 21 -8.40 -7.71 -27.16
C ALA A 21 -8.36 -8.40 -25.79
N ALA A 22 -7.15 -8.70 -25.32
CA ALA A 22 -6.96 -9.43 -24.08
C ALA A 22 -7.68 -8.63 -23.01
N GLN A 23 -8.82 -9.14 -22.53
CA GLN A 23 -9.65 -8.42 -21.60
C GLN A 23 -8.86 -8.25 -20.32
N GLN A 24 -8.29 -7.05 -20.16
CA GLN A 24 -7.42 -6.72 -19.06
C GLN A 24 -8.19 -6.91 -17.76
N GLN A 25 -7.77 -7.90 -16.97
CA GLN A 25 -8.38 -8.18 -15.68
C GLN A 25 -8.34 -6.90 -14.83
N LYS A 26 -9.51 -6.33 -14.54
CA LYS A 26 -9.66 -5.22 -13.59
C LYS A 26 -9.72 -5.81 -12.19
N ARG A 27 -8.74 -5.49 -11.35
CA ARG A 27 -8.69 -5.94 -9.96
C ARG A 27 -9.13 -4.80 -9.05
N PHE A 28 -10.32 -4.92 -8.45
CA PHE A 28 -10.85 -3.97 -7.47
C PHE A 28 -10.46 -4.36 -6.04
N LEU A 29 -9.19 -4.65 -5.81
CA LEU A 29 -8.69 -5.05 -4.50
C LEU A 29 -7.60 -4.08 -4.04
N SER A 30 -7.78 -3.55 -2.84
CA SER A 30 -6.77 -2.81 -2.12
C SER A 30 -6.81 -3.29 -0.67
N ILE A 31 -5.68 -3.78 -0.18
CA ILE A 31 -5.53 -4.24 1.20
C ILE A 31 -4.67 -3.25 1.98
N HIS A 32 -4.94 -3.15 3.28
CA HIS A 32 -4.17 -2.30 4.17
C HIS A 32 -2.75 -2.87 4.39
N GLU A 33 -1.85 -2.01 4.88
CA GLU A 33 -0.46 -2.39 5.19
C GLU A 33 -0.42 -3.52 6.21
N TYR A 34 -1.19 -3.43 7.30
CA TYR A 34 -1.17 -4.46 8.35
C TYR A 34 -1.60 -5.85 7.82
N LEU A 35 -2.61 -5.91 6.93
CA LEU A 35 -3.04 -7.17 6.29
C LEU A 35 -1.97 -7.71 5.35
N SER A 36 -1.27 -6.83 4.64
CA SER A 36 -0.16 -7.21 3.77
C SER A 36 0.99 -7.79 4.59
N MET A 37 1.32 -7.17 5.72
CA MET A 37 2.36 -7.66 6.64
C MET A 37 1.98 -9.02 7.23
N GLU A 38 0.74 -9.19 7.67
CA GLU A 38 0.24 -10.48 8.20
C GLU A 38 0.36 -11.60 7.15
N LEU A 39 0.02 -11.32 5.89
CA LEU A 39 0.16 -12.29 4.80
C LEU A 39 1.62 -12.70 4.58
N LEU A 40 2.54 -11.74 4.58
CA LEU A 40 3.97 -11.99 4.44
C LEU A 40 4.51 -12.82 5.62
N GLN A 41 4.12 -12.50 6.85
CA GLN A 41 4.50 -13.24 8.05
C GLN A 41 4.03 -14.69 8.01
N LYS A 42 2.79 -14.94 7.57
CA LYS A 42 2.25 -16.30 7.40
C LYS A 42 3.04 -17.16 6.42
N GLN A 43 3.75 -16.53 5.48
CA GLN A 43 4.63 -17.20 4.52
C GLN A 43 6.11 -17.24 4.96
N GLY A 44 6.40 -16.90 6.22
CA GLY A 44 7.77 -16.92 6.77
C GLY A 44 8.65 -15.75 6.32
N ILE A 45 8.10 -14.73 5.66
CA ILE A 45 8.84 -13.54 5.27
C ILE A 45 9.01 -12.65 6.49
N LYS A 46 10.26 -12.27 6.78
CA LYS A 46 10.59 -11.38 7.90
C LYS A 46 10.00 -9.99 7.65
N THR A 47 9.16 -9.54 8.57
CA THR A 47 8.59 -8.19 8.60
C THR A 47 8.65 -7.66 10.04
N PRO A 48 8.58 -6.34 10.26
CA PRO A 48 8.50 -5.79 11.62
C PRO A 48 7.30 -6.37 12.39
N ARG A 49 7.52 -6.75 13.65
CA ARG A 49 6.45 -7.06 14.59
C ARG A 49 5.61 -5.81 14.81
N GLY A 50 4.31 -6.01 14.92
CA GLY A 50 3.36 -4.93 15.12
C GLY A 50 1.95 -5.43 15.29
N GLY A 51 1.06 -4.52 15.67
CA GLY A 51 -0.36 -4.79 15.84
C GLY A 51 -1.21 -3.63 15.32
N VAL A 52 -2.45 -3.95 14.97
CA VAL A 52 -3.46 -2.97 14.57
C VAL A 52 -4.27 -2.54 15.79
N ALA A 53 -4.64 -1.27 15.83
CA ALA A 53 -5.53 -0.72 16.83
C ALA A 53 -6.61 0.14 16.16
N LYS A 54 -7.83 0.09 16.70
CA LYS A 54 -9.00 0.87 16.27
C LYS A 54 -9.45 1.86 17.34
N THR A 55 -8.85 1.83 18.52
CA THR A 55 -9.08 2.78 19.61
C THR A 55 -7.74 3.20 20.22
N GLY A 56 -7.73 4.33 20.95
CA GLY A 56 -6.54 4.77 21.70
C GLY A 56 -6.10 3.75 22.75
N ALA A 57 -7.05 3.11 23.43
CA ALA A 57 -6.79 2.05 24.42
C ALA A 57 -6.14 0.82 23.76
N GLU A 58 -6.66 0.35 22.63
CA GLU A 58 -6.03 -0.73 21.87
C GLU A 58 -4.60 -0.36 21.43
N ALA A 59 -4.38 0.90 21.04
CA ALA A 59 -3.05 1.37 20.63
C ALA A 59 -2.04 1.32 21.80
N PHE A 60 -2.48 1.68 23.01
CA PHE A 60 -1.69 1.52 24.23
C PHE A 60 -1.32 0.05 24.47
N GLU A 61 -2.31 -0.86 24.41
CA GLU A 61 -2.09 -2.28 24.65
C GLU A 61 -1.15 -2.91 23.62
N VAL A 62 -1.30 -2.57 22.33
CA VAL A 62 -0.42 -3.05 21.27
C VAL A 62 1.02 -2.58 21.51
N ALA A 63 1.21 -1.30 21.83
CA ALA A 63 2.53 -0.76 22.13
C ALA A 63 3.15 -1.41 23.39
N GLN A 64 2.36 -1.67 24.42
CA GLN A 64 2.83 -2.39 25.61
C GLN A 64 3.26 -3.82 25.29
N LYS A 65 2.49 -4.54 24.45
CA LYS A 65 2.81 -5.92 24.02
C LYS A 65 4.09 -6.00 23.17
N LEU A 66 4.43 -4.94 22.44
CA LEU A 66 5.68 -4.87 21.68
C LEU A 66 6.93 -4.85 22.59
N GLY A 67 6.78 -4.38 23.84
CA GLY A 67 7.85 -4.43 24.85
C GLY A 67 9.08 -3.59 24.50
N THR A 68 8.91 -2.51 23.74
CA THR A 68 9.99 -1.61 23.33
C THR A 68 9.52 -0.15 23.35
N GLU A 69 10.44 0.76 23.61
CA GLU A 69 10.23 2.20 23.57
C GLU A 69 10.59 2.81 22.21
N ASP A 70 10.90 2.02 21.17
CA ASP A 70 11.23 2.57 19.85
C ASP A 70 10.31 1.98 18.78
N MET A 71 9.21 2.68 18.54
CA MET A 71 8.10 2.21 17.72
C MET A 71 7.72 3.24 16.65
N VAL A 72 6.90 2.80 15.71
CA VAL A 72 6.30 3.64 14.67
C VAL A 72 4.80 3.40 14.64
N ILE A 73 4.02 4.48 14.76
CA ILE A 73 2.57 4.48 14.48
C ILE A 73 2.31 4.91 13.04
N LYS A 74 1.47 4.16 12.34
CA LYS A 74 1.15 4.35 10.92
C LYS A 74 -0.35 4.33 10.68
N ALA A 75 -0.88 5.43 10.17
CA ALA A 75 -2.26 5.55 9.73
C ALA A 75 -2.60 4.51 8.66
N GLN A 76 -3.66 3.73 8.85
CA GLN A 76 -4.11 2.74 7.88
C GLN A 76 -5.14 3.35 6.93
N VAL A 77 -4.63 3.98 5.88
CA VAL A 77 -5.43 4.60 4.82
C VAL A 77 -5.00 4.01 3.48
N LEU A 78 -5.96 3.64 2.62
CA LEU A 78 -5.72 3.15 1.26
C LEU A 78 -5.36 4.32 0.32
N ALA A 79 -4.20 4.92 0.59
CA ALA A 79 -3.53 5.93 -0.21
C ALA A 79 -2.04 5.97 0.20
N GLY A 80 -1.17 6.27 -0.76
CA GLY A 80 0.24 6.57 -0.54
C GLY A 80 0.45 8.01 -0.04
N GLY A 81 1.71 8.36 0.23
CA GLY A 81 2.08 9.71 0.68
C GLY A 81 1.71 10.04 2.13
N ARG A 82 1.31 9.04 2.93
CA ARG A 82 0.85 9.20 4.33
C ARG A 82 1.83 9.98 5.20
N GLY A 83 3.13 9.70 5.12
CA GLY A 83 4.14 10.38 5.94
C GLY A 83 4.21 11.90 5.75
N LYS A 84 3.85 12.42 4.56
CA LYS A 84 3.79 13.85 4.27
C LYS A 84 2.36 14.42 4.30
N GLY A 85 1.39 13.61 4.70
CA GLY A 85 -0.01 14.03 4.80
C GLY A 85 -0.29 14.87 6.05
N THR A 86 -1.49 15.42 6.13
CA THR A 86 -1.98 16.20 7.28
C THR A 86 -3.38 15.73 7.62
N PHE A 87 -3.67 15.55 8.91
CA PHE A 87 -5.00 15.27 9.39
C PHE A 87 -5.82 16.54 9.58
N ASP A 88 -7.14 16.42 9.47
CA ASP A 88 -8.08 17.50 9.84
C ASP A 88 -8.08 17.83 11.34
N SER A 89 -7.55 16.94 12.20
CA SER A 89 -7.22 17.23 13.61
C SER A 89 -6.08 18.24 13.80
N GLY A 90 -5.35 18.58 12.73
CA GLY A 90 -4.14 19.40 12.78
C GLY A 90 -2.84 18.60 12.91
N LEU A 91 -2.91 17.29 13.17
CA LEU A 91 -1.74 16.43 13.22
C LEU A 91 -1.05 16.35 11.85
N LYS A 92 0.25 16.63 11.81
CA LYS A 92 1.08 16.49 10.60
C LYS A 92 1.72 15.11 10.54
N GLY A 93 1.60 14.44 9.40
CA GLY A 93 2.17 13.14 9.10
C GLY A 93 1.32 11.96 9.59
N GLY A 94 0.99 11.05 8.68
CA GLY A 94 0.36 9.76 8.97
C GLY A 94 1.32 8.63 9.33
N VAL A 95 2.61 8.93 9.50
CA VAL A 95 3.64 7.99 9.96
C VAL A 95 4.53 8.74 10.94
N ARG A 96 4.63 8.26 12.19
CA ARG A 96 5.40 8.93 13.24
C ARG A 96 6.14 7.92 14.11
N THR A 97 7.34 8.29 14.55
CA THR A 97 8.04 7.59 15.63
C THR A 97 7.38 7.91 16.96
N ILE A 98 7.27 6.92 17.83
CA ILE A 98 6.70 7.05 19.17
C ILE A 98 7.60 6.33 20.16
N PHE A 99 7.69 6.87 21.38
CA PHE A 99 8.64 6.40 22.39
C PHE A 99 8.01 5.78 23.64
N SER A 100 6.68 5.66 23.67
CA SER A 100 5.99 5.01 24.79
C SER A 100 4.59 4.52 24.39
N PRO A 101 3.99 3.60 25.15
CA PRO A 101 2.58 3.24 24.99
C PRO A 101 1.62 4.43 25.16
N ARG A 102 1.98 5.43 25.99
CA ARG A 102 1.19 6.65 26.15
C ARG A 102 1.22 7.53 24.90
N GLU A 103 2.38 7.64 24.25
CA GLU A 103 2.45 8.32 22.95
C GLU A 103 1.65 7.58 21.88
N ALA A 104 1.67 6.24 21.88
CA ALA A 104 0.86 5.44 20.96
C ALA A 104 -0.63 5.76 21.10
N GLN A 105 -1.13 5.81 22.34
CA GLN A 105 -2.51 6.22 22.64
C GLN A 105 -2.81 7.63 22.13
N MET A 106 -2.00 8.62 22.54
CA MET A 106 -2.19 10.03 22.21
C MET A 106 -2.22 10.27 20.68
N PHE A 107 -1.29 9.68 19.94
CA PHE A 107 -1.27 9.82 18.49
C PHE A 107 -2.40 9.05 17.82
N ALA A 108 -2.78 7.87 18.33
CA ALA A 108 -3.92 7.13 17.81
C ALA A 108 -5.22 7.95 17.93
N GLU A 109 -5.45 8.62 19.07
CA GLU A 109 -6.62 9.48 19.28
C GLU A 109 -6.67 10.67 18.30
N GLN A 110 -5.51 11.20 17.90
CA GLN A 110 -5.42 12.27 16.89
C GLN A 110 -5.54 11.78 15.44
N MET A 111 -5.37 10.48 15.19
CA MET A 111 -5.45 9.87 13.86
C MET A 111 -6.82 9.22 13.61
N LEU A 112 -7.35 8.49 14.58
CA LEU A 112 -8.56 7.68 14.45
C LEU A 112 -9.80 8.55 14.31
N GLY A 113 -10.66 8.24 13.33
CA GLY A 113 -11.86 9.03 13.02
C GLY A 113 -11.59 10.33 12.24
N HIS A 114 -10.32 10.71 12.10
CA HIS A 114 -9.90 11.91 11.38
C HIS A 114 -9.57 11.63 9.92
N LYS A 115 -9.75 12.63 9.04
CA LYS A 115 -9.39 12.50 7.62
C LYS A 115 -7.92 12.82 7.42
N LEU A 116 -7.19 11.88 6.84
CA LEU A 116 -5.83 12.10 6.37
C LEU A 116 -5.85 12.63 4.94
N VAL A 117 -5.35 13.85 4.76
CA VAL A 117 -5.13 14.49 3.46
C VAL A 117 -3.71 14.22 3.01
N THR A 118 -3.55 13.66 1.81
CA THR A 118 -2.28 13.42 1.13
C THR A 118 -2.37 13.95 -0.31
N LYS A 119 -1.23 13.97 -1.02
CA LYS A 119 -1.23 14.25 -2.46
C LYS A 119 -2.14 13.31 -3.28
N GLN A 120 -2.31 12.06 -2.83
CA GLN A 120 -3.07 11.05 -3.57
C GLN A 120 -4.57 11.02 -3.22
N THR A 121 -4.95 11.46 -2.02
CA THR A 121 -6.37 11.54 -1.62
C THR A 121 -7.05 12.82 -2.11
N GLY A 122 -6.26 13.85 -2.45
CA GLY A 122 -6.78 15.19 -2.69
C GLY A 122 -7.38 15.82 -1.42
N ALA A 123 -8.03 16.97 -1.59
CA ALA A 123 -8.62 17.77 -0.50
C ALA A 123 -9.71 17.02 0.30
N ALA A 124 -10.38 16.04 -0.31
CA ALA A 124 -11.39 15.24 0.37
C ALA A 124 -10.81 14.38 1.51
N GLY A 125 -9.51 14.05 1.43
CA GLY A 125 -8.85 13.15 2.36
C GLY A 125 -9.45 11.74 2.38
N LYS A 126 -9.01 10.91 3.32
CA LYS A 126 -9.66 9.64 3.65
C LYS A 126 -9.66 9.44 5.16
N ILE A 127 -10.79 8.96 5.69
CA ILE A 127 -10.91 8.66 7.12
C ILE A 127 -9.95 7.54 7.53
N CYS A 128 -9.27 7.73 8.65
CA CYS A 128 -8.40 6.73 9.25
C CYS A 128 -9.16 5.99 10.36
N ASN A 129 -9.59 4.76 10.08
CA ASN A 129 -10.36 3.94 11.03
C ASN A 129 -9.49 2.96 11.85
N SER A 130 -8.20 2.87 11.52
CA SER A 130 -7.24 2.04 12.25
C SER A 130 -5.83 2.59 12.11
N VAL A 131 -4.99 2.27 13.08
CA VAL A 131 -3.56 2.56 13.08
C VAL A 131 -2.78 1.26 13.24
N TYR A 132 -1.58 1.20 12.69
CA TYR A 132 -0.66 0.09 12.84
C TYR A 132 0.55 0.55 13.64
N ILE A 133 0.77 -0.06 14.80
CA ILE A 133 1.94 0.19 15.64
C ILE A 133 2.92 -0.94 15.41
N CYS A 134 4.16 -0.62 15.04
CA CYS A 134 5.20 -1.60 14.75
C CYS A 134 6.53 -1.18 15.36
N GLU A 135 7.40 -2.16 15.59
CA GLU A 135 8.78 -1.89 16.02
C GLU A 135 9.54 -1.09 14.96
N ARG A 136 10.33 -0.12 15.40
CA ARG A 136 11.15 0.67 14.48
C ARG A 136 12.30 -0.17 13.95
N GLN A 137 12.54 -0.09 12.65
CA GLN A 137 13.71 -0.68 12.01
C GLN A 137 14.71 0.42 11.64
N TYR A 138 15.98 0.18 11.96
CA TYR A 138 17.08 1.08 11.61
C TYR A 138 17.57 0.76 10.21
N VAL A 139 17.12 1.56 9.26
CA VAL A 139 17.38 1.29 7.86
C VAL A 139 18.77 1.79 7.47
N ARG A 140 19.65 0.87 7.03
CA ARG A 140 20.97 1.21 6.48
C ARG A 140 20.92 1.46 4.97
N ARG A 141 20.03 0.76 4.28
CA ARG A 141 19.78 0.87 2.83
C ARG A 141 18.30 0.61 2.56
N GLU A 142 17.71 1.40 1.66
CA GLU A 142 16.34 1.25 1.21
C GLU A 142 16.32 0.84 -0.26
N TYR A 143 15.49 -0.14 -0.59
CA TYR A 143 15.31 -0.61 -1.96
C TYR A 143 13.84 -0.61 -2.32
N TYR A 144 13.55 -0.34 -3.58
CA TYR A 144 12.24 -0.61 -4.17
C TYR A 144 12.26 -2.02 -4.78
N PHE A 145 11.28 -2.85 -4.43
CA PHE A 145 11.12 -4.20 -4.96
C PHE A 145 9.66 -4.44 -5.28
N ALA A 146 9.39 -5.01 -6.46
CA ALA A 146 8.05 -5.35 -6.91
C ALA A 146 8.09 -6.64 -7.73
N VAL A 147 7.07 -7.48 -7.54
CA VAL A 147 6.83 -8.67 -8.36
C VAL A 147 5.50 -8.45 -9.08
N LEU A 148 5.52 -8.58 -10.39
CA LEU A 148 4.35 -8.37 -11.24
C LEU A 148 4.33 -9.41 -12.35
N MET A 149 3.12 -9.80 -12.75
CA MET A 149 2.93 -10.59 -13.96
C MET A 149 3.11 -9.64 -15.14
N ASP A 150 4.20 -9.83 -15.89
CA ASP A 150 4.44 -9.10 -17.12
C ASP A 150 3.45 -9.55 -18.20
N ARG A 151 3.03 -8.62 -19.06
CA ARG A 151 1.88 -8.80 -19.96
C ARG A 151 2.29 -8.93 -21.42
#